data_AF-A0A2T0VHN8-F1
#
_entry.id   AF-A0A2T0VHN8-F1
#
_cell.length_a   1.000
_cell.length_b   1.000
_cell.length_c   1.000
_cell.angle_alpha   90.00
_cell.angle_beta   90.00
_cell.angle_gamma   90.00
#
_symmetry.space_group_name_H-M   'P 1'
#
loop_
_entity.id
_entity.type
_entity.pdbx_description
1 polymer ?
#
loop_
_entity_poly.entity_id
_entity_poly.type
_entity_poly.pdbx_seq_one_letter_code
_entity_poly.pdbx_strand_id
1 'polypeptide(L)'
;MKVYVTRSGGIAGLRRTWAVATDEQPDREWWEELLGRLPWDERSSCPPQPDRYVYEIRYSRRRVTIPEQLVTGPWLELVERVKQVETTR
;
A
#
# COMPACT_ATOMS: atom_id res chain seq x y z
N MET A 1 -3.37 13.94 -5.09
CA MET A 1 -2.38 12.89 -5.39
C MET A 1 -3.02 11.53 -5.20
N LYS A 2 -2.55 10.49 -5.89
CA LYS A 2 -3.18 9.15 -5.84
C LYS A 2 -2.24 8.10 -5.27
N VAL A 3 -2.73 7.34 -4.30
CA VAL A 3 -2.08 6.17 -3.73
C VAL A 3 -2.70 4.93 -4.36
N TYR A 4 -1.85 3.99 -4.78
CA TYR A 4 -2.26 2.69 -5.30
C TYR A 4 -1.65 1.60 -4.43
N VAL A 5 -2.46 0.64 -4.04
CA VAL A 5 -2.06 -0.54 -3.27
C VAL A 5 -2.48 -1.76 -4.06
N THR A 6 -1.52 -2.56 -4.52
CA THR A 6 -1.79 -3.80 -5.24
C THR A 6 -1.35 -4.97 -4.39
N ARG A 7 -2.26 -5.83 -3.97
CA ARG A 7 -1.92 -7.14 -3.41
C ARG A 7 -1.89 -8.17 -4.51
N SER A 8 -0.77 -8.84 -4.69
CA SER A 8 -0.61 -9.94 -5.65
C SER A 8 0.07 -11.13 -5.00
N GLY A 9 -0.35 -12.36 -5.31
CA GLY A 9 0.31 -13.59 -4.84
C GLY A 9 -0.66 -14.70 -4.48
N GLY A 10 -0.15 -15.73 -3.81
CA GLY A 10 -0.89 -16.95 -3.47
C GLY A 10 -1.00 -17.97 -4.62
N ILE A 11 -1.53 -19.15 -4.30
CA ILE A 11 -1.54 -20.37 -5.14
C ILE A 11 -2.31 -20.18 -6.48
N ALA A 12 -3.15 -19.15 -6.60
CA ALA A 12 -3.95 -18.88 -7.80
C ALA A 12 -3.56 -17.58 -8.55
N GLY A 13 -2.50 -16.87 -8.12
CA GLY A 13 -2.07 -15.63 -8.77
C GLY A 13 -3.08 -14.47 -8.66
N LEU A 14 -3.90 -14.46 -7.61
CA LEU A 14 -4.93 -13.43 -7.42
C LEU A 14 -4.27 -12.05 -7.25
N ARG A 15 -4.74 -11.08 -8.03
CA ARG A 15 -4.35 -9.67 -7.95
C ARG A 15 -5.56 -8.84 -7.54
N ARG A 16 -5.43 -8.08 -6.45
CA ARG A 16 -6.38 -7.05 -6.05
C ARG A 16 -5.66 -5.71 -6.03
N THR A 17 -6.29 -4.69 -6.60
CA THR A 17 -5.73 -3.33 -6.65
C THR A 17 -6.73 -2.40 -6.03
N TRP A 18 -6.29 -1.65 -5.03
CA TRP A 18 -7.04 -0.55 -4.44
C TRP A 18 -6.37 0.79 -4.78
N ALA A 19 -7.15 1.85 -4.95
CA ALA A 19 -6.63 3.17 -5.22
C ALA A 19 -7.48 4.29 -4.61
N VAL A 20 -6.81 5.22 -3.92
CA VAL A 20 -7.44 6.39 -3.31
C VAL A 20 -6.78 7.68 -3.81
N ALA A 21 -7.60 8.65 -4.22
CA ALA A 21 -7.15 10.01 -4.47
C ALA A 21 -7.16 10.76 -3.14
N THR A 22 -5.98 10.93 -2.54
CA THR A 22 -5.81 11.57 -1.23
C THR A 22 -6.16 13.06 -1.26
N ASP A 23 -6.12 13.68 -2.44
CA ASP A 23 -6.56 15.07 -2.61
C ASP A 23 -8.07 15.23 -2.56
N GLU A 24 -8.83 14.20 -2.94
CA GLU A 24 -10.30 14.21 -2.91
C GLU A 24 -10.84 13.78 -1.53
N GLN A 25 -9.97 13.36 -0.59
CA GLN A 25 -10.38 12.97 0.75
C GLN A 25 -10.51 14.18 1.68
N PRO A 26 -11.50 14.19 2.58
CA PRO A 26 -11.64 15.25 3.58
C PRO A 26 -10.45 15.27 4.56
N ASP A 27 -9.83 14.13 4.82
CA ASP A 27 -8.69 13.92 5.72
C ASP A 27 -7.32 14.04 5.01
N ARG A 28 -7.17 14.99 4.07
CA ARG A 28 -5.94 15.15 3.28
C ARG A 28 -4.67 15.29 4.12
N GLU A 29 -4.68 16.11 5.16
CA GLU A 29 -3.50 16.38 6.00
C GLU A 29 -2.98 15.09 6.68
N TRP A 30 -3.90 14.24 7.14
CA TRP A 30 -3.55 12.95 7.74
C TRP A 30 -2.87 12.02 6.71
N TRP A 31 -3.35 12.00 5.46
CA TRP A 31 -2.70 11.24 4.40
C TRP A 31 -1.29 11.74 4.12
N GLU A 32 -1.10 13.06 4.05
CA GLU A 32 0.21 13.66 3.82
C GLU A 32 1.19 13.36 4.95
N GLU A 33 0.74 13.43 6.21
CA GLU A 33 1.56 13.03 7.36
C GLU A 33 1.93 11.55 7.31
N LEU A 34 0.94 10.65 7.12
CA LEU A 34 1.18 9.22 7.04
C LEU A 34 2.17 8.89 5.92
N LEU A 35 1.93 9.40 4.71
CA LEU A 35 2.80 9.18 3.56
C LEU A 35 4.18 9.81 3.73
N GLY A 36 4.30 10.90 4.50
CA GLY A 36 5.56 11.52 4.85
C GLY A 36 6.41 10.71 5.82
N ARG A 37 5.78 9.98 6.75
CA ARG A 37 6.45 9.17 7.78
C ARG A 37 6.85 7.76 7.32
N LEU A 38 6.32 7.32 6.17
CA LEU A 38 6.63 6.00 5.62
C LEU A 38 8.08 5.91 5.15
N PRO A 39 8.78 4.80 5.45
CA PRO A 39 10.17 4.60 5.05
C PRO A 39 10.26 4.13 3.59
N TRP A 40 9.91 5.02 2.65
CA TRP A 40 9.91 4.71 1.20
C TRP A 40 11.28 4.28 0.66
N ASP A 41 12.36 4.82 1.23
CA ASP A 41 13.74 4.54 0.83
C ASP A 41 14.33 3.29 1.49
N GLU A 42 13.73 2.81 2.59
CA GLU A 42 14.07 1.49 3.13
C GLU A 42 13.49 0.42 2.21
N ARG A 43 14.29 0.08 1.19
CA ARG A 43 13.98 -1.03 0.29
C ARG A 43 13.75 -2.26 1.14
N SER A 44 12.49 -2.69 1.22
CA SER A 44 12.11 -3.98 1.78
C SER A 44 12.66 -5.06 0.85
N SER A 45 13.96 -5.34 0.95
CA SER A 45 14.72 -6.21 0.04
C SER A 45 14.47 -7.69 0.36
N CYS A 46 13.21 -8.06 0.61
CA CYS A 46 12.83 -9.44 0.74
C CYS A 46 12.39 -9.95 -0.64
N PRO A 47 13.09 -10.92 -1.23
CA PRO A 47 12.66 -11.50 -2.50
C PRO A 47 11.24 -12.07 -2.34
N PRO A 48 10.34 -11.87 -3.32
CA PRO A 48 9.01 -12.46 -3.29
C PRO A 48 9.15 -13.98 -3.20
N GLN A 49 8.72 -14.54 -2.08
CA GLN A 49 8.73 -15.99 -1.89
C GLN A 49 7.53 -16.61 -2.64
N PRO A 50 7.71 -17.79 -3.25
CA PRO A 50 6.60 -18.57 -3.78
C PRO A 50 5.53 -18.78 -2.71
N ASP A 51 4.25 -18.81 -3.12
CA ASP A 51 3.07 -19.04 -2.27
C ASP A 51 2.66 -17.93 -1.29
N ARG A 52 3.35 -16.78 -1.27
CA ARG A 52 3.00 -15.65 -0.38
C ARG A 52 2.41 -14.46 -1.12
N TYR A 53 1.61 -13.66 -0.40
CA TYR A 53 1.13 -12.38 -0.90
C TYR A 53 2.21 -11.30 -0.76
N VAL A 54 2.30 -10.44 -1.77
CA VAL A 54 3.09 -9.20 -1.76
C VAL A 54 2.17 -8.01 -1.99
N TYR A 55 2.52 -6.89 -1.38
CA TYR A 55 1.86 -5.60 -1.54
C TYR A 55 2.80 -4.65 -2.29
N GLU A 56 2.38 -4.22 -3.47
CA GLU A 56 3.02 -3.12 -4.20
C GLU A 56 2.28 -1.82 -3.87
N ILE A 57 2.97 -0.87 -3.27
CA ILE A 57 2.43 0.42 -2.89
C ILE A 57 3.10 1.48 -3.77
N ARG A 58 2.28 2.30 -4.43
CA ARG A 58 2.73 3.38 -5.31
C ARG A 58 2.10 4.68 -4.88
N TYR A 59 2.94 5.70 -4.74
CA TYR A 59 2.51 7.04 -4.46
C TYR A 59 3.35 8.03 -5.25
N SER A 60 2.69 8.76 -6.16
CA SER A 60 3.37 9.73 -7.03
C SER A 60 4.54 9.05 -7.79
N ARG A 61 5.80 9.46 -7.56
CA ARG A 61 7.00 8.83 -8.14
C ARG A 61 7.59 7.68 -7.31
N ARG A 62 7.12 7.48 -6.07
CA ARG A 62 7.64 6.47 -5.14
C ARG A 62 6.93 5.12 -5.37
N ARG A 63 7.69 4.04 -5.25
CA ARG A 63 7.18 2.67 -5.32
C ARG A 63 7.94 1.82 -4.31
N VAL A 64 7.21 1.01 -3.57
CA VAL A 64 7.77 -0.02 -2.69
C VAL A 64 7.01 -1.32 -2.89
N THR A 65 7.72 -2.43 -2.78
CA THR A 65 7.14 -3.77 -2.79
C THR A 65 7.47 -4.42 -1.46
N ILE A 66 6.45 -4.81 -0.72
CA ILE A 66 6.56 -5.31 0.65
C ILE A 66 5.87 -6.67 0.72
N PRO A 67 6.52 -7.74 1.22
CA PRO A 67 5.83 -9.00 1.48
C PRO A 67 4.78 -8.79 2.59
N GLU A 68 3.67 -9.51 2.54
CA GLU A 68 2.56 -9.36 3.50
C GLU A 68 3.01 -9.40 4.97
N GLN A 69 4.00 -10.21 5.30
CA GLN A 69 4.54 -10.32 6.66
C GLN A 69 5.25 -9.06 7.17
N LEU A 70 5.74 -8.21 6.26
CA LEU A 70 6.39 -6.94 6.59
C LEU A 70 5.44 -5.75 6.46
N VAL A 71 4.20 -5.96 6.01
CA VAL A 71 3.16 -4.93 6.02
C VAL A 71 2.68 -4.75 7.47
N THR A 72 3.46 -3.99 8.22
CA THR A 72 3.27 -3.75 9.66
C THR A 72 3.44 -2.26 9.96
N GLY A 73 2.98 -1.82 11.13
CA GLY A 73 3.05 -0.43 11.55
C GLY A 73 2.40 0.52 10.53
N PRO A 74 3.08 1.59 10.09
CA PRO A 74 2.48 2.60 9.22
C PRO A 74 2.12 2.06 7.82
N TRP A 75 2.76 0.98 7.37
CA TRP A 75 2.39 0.32 6.11
C TRP A 75 1.03 -0.35 6.19
N LEU A 76 0.75 -1.04 7.31
CA LEU A 76 -0.54 -1.68 7.54
C LEU A 76 -1.65 -0.64 7.64
N GLU A 77 -1.40 0.44 8.38
CA GLU A 77 -2.34 1.55 8.52
C GLU A 77 -2.71 2.16 7.16
N LEU A 78 -1.72 2.38 6.29
CA LEU A 78 -1.95 2.83 4.92
C LEU A 78 -2.83 1.86 4.14
N VAL A 79 -2.48 0.57 4.12
CA VAL A 79 -3.22 -0.45 3.35
C VAL A 79 -4.68 -0.55 3.81
N GLU A 80 -4.91 -0.61 5.12
CA GLU A 80 -6.26 -0.72 5.68
C GLU A 80 -7.08 0.53 5.40
N ARG A 81 -6.49 1.72 5.52
CA ARG A 81 -7.19 2.97 5.18
C ARG A 81 -7.57 3.04 3.70
N VAL A 82 -6.65 2.68 2.80
CA VAL A 82 -6.93 2.67 1.35
C VAL A 82 -8.08 1.72 1.03
N LYS A 83 -8.08 0.51 1.61
CA LYS A 83 -9.17 -0.46 1.46
C LYS A 83 -10.49 0.07 1.99
N GLN A 84 -10.49 0.69 3.17
CA GLN A 84 -11.71 1.22 3.79
C GLN A 84 -12.35 2.30 2.91
N VAL A 85 -11.55 3.24 2.39
CA VAL A 85 -12.05 4.31 1.52
C VAL A 85 -12.59 3.73 0.22
N GLU A 86 -11.90 2.77 -0.41
CA GLU A 86 -12.39 2.18 -1.65
C GLU A 86 -13.65 1.32 -1.44
N THR A 87 -13.74 0.60 -0.32
CA THR A 87 -14.91 -0.25 -0.02
C THR A 87 -16.15 0.59 0.31
N THR A 88 -15.96 1.82 0.79
CA THR A 88 -17.05 2.74 1.16
C THR A 88 -17.54 3.59 -0.03
N ARG A 89 -16.94 3.42 -1.21
CA ARG A 89 -17.29 4.16 -2.44
C ARG A 89 -18.34 3.41 -3.26
#